data_AF-A0A5N5N5J1-F1
#
_entry.id   AF-A0A5N5N5J1-F1
#
_cell.length_a   1.000
_cell.length_b   1.000
_cell.length_c   1.000
_cell.angle_alpha   90.00
_cell.angle_beta   90.00
_cell.angle_gamma   90.00
#
_symmetry.space_group_name_H-M   'P 1'
#
loop_
_entity.id
_entity.type
_entity.pdbx_description
1 polymer ?
#
loop_
_entity_poly.entity_id
_entity_poly.type
_entity_poly.pdbx_seq_one_letter_code
_entity_poly.pdbx_strand_id
1 'polypeptide(L)'
;MHRRWEAFRGESKEEKDLLFTAKKSKLFQFKTQLDVFLPNNKGEVPDFKVKGGYGESSCSILLGDSNTMLAQMHRLHSLTTMILDSDSFGVTVYPNVDYAFIVALVVILDEINADRSGED
;
A
#
# COMPACT_ATOMS: atom_id res chain seq x y z
N MET A 1 10.70 -0.05 16.61
CA MET A 1 9.23 -0.01 16.70
C MET A 1 8.69 -0.42 15.33
N HIS A 2 7.84 -1.44 15.23
CA HIS A 2 7.24 -1.81 13.93
C HIS A 2 6.11 -0.82 13.64
N ARG A 3 6.28 0.06 12.64
CA ARG A 3 5.20 0.96 12.20
C ARG A 3 4.02 0.13 11.68
N ARG A 4 2.82 0.53 12.10
CA ARG A 4 1.52 -0.08 11.79
C ARG A 4 0.57 1.05 11.43
N TRP A 5 -0.24 0.81 10.41
CA TRP A 5 -1.31 1.72 9.99
C TRP A 5 -2.65 1.03 10.19
N GLU A 6 -3.65 1.80 10.59
CA GLU A 6 -5.01 1.35 10.83
C GLU A 6 -5.95 2.24 10.02
N ALA A 7 -6.81 1.62 9.22
CA ALA A 7 -7.82 2.33 8.45
C ALA A 7 -9.18 2.14 9.12
N PHE A 8 -9.88 3.24 9.35
CA PHE A 8 -11.19 3.26 9.98
C PHE A 8 -12.25 3.79 9.02
N ARG A 9 -13.51 3.41 9.25
CA ARG A 9 -14.66 3.91 8.50
C ARG A 9 -14.93 5.37 8.84
N GLY A 10 -14.99 6.21 7.82
CA GLY A 10 -15.27 7.65 7.98
C GLY A 10 -14.22 8.33 8.86
N GLU A 11 -14.66 9.23 9.72
CA GLU A 11 -13.79 9.98 10.65
C GLU A 11 -13.66 9.30 12.03
N SER A 12 -13.95 8.00 12.12
CA SER A 12 -13.91 7.25 13.38
C SER A 12 -12.49 6.77 13.73
N LYS A 13 -12.29 6.46 15.01
CA LYS A 13 -11.14 5.69 15.54
C LYS A 13 -11.59 4.57 16.47
N GLU A 14 -12.89 4.25 16.46
CA GLU A 14 -13.44 3.17 17.28
C GLU A 14 -13.12 1.81 16.69
N GLU A 15 -12.89 0.81 17.53
CA GLU A 15 -12.55 -0.56 17.11
C GLU A 15 -13.63 -1.17 16.19
N LYS A 16 -14.90 -0.87 16.44
CA LYS A 16 -16.03 -1.32 15.61
C LYS A 16 -15.97 -0.82 14.17
N ASP A 17 -15.25 0.28 13.94
CA ASP A 17 -15.12 0.94 12.66
C ASP A 17 -13.79 0.61 11.97
N LEU A 18 -12.94 -0.22 12.58
CA LEU A 18 -11.70 -0.69 11.97
C LEU A 18 -12.03 -1.48 10.68
N LEU A 19 -11.41 -1.08 9.57
CA LEU A 19 -11.59 -1.72 8.27
C LEU A 19 -10.43 -2.66 7.93
N PHE A 20 -9.20 -2.25 8.24
CA PHE A 20 -8.02 -3.10 8.13
C PHE A 20 -6.84 -2.53 8.92
N THR A 21 -5.86 -3.39 9.16
CA THR A 21 -4.56 -3.05 9.71
C THR A 21 -3.47 -3.40 8.69
N ALA A 22 -2.59 -2.47 8.37
CA ALA A 22 -1.40 -2.71 7.55
C ALA A 22 -0.13 -2.71 8.41
N LYS A 23 0.76 -3.67 8.18
CA LYS A 23 2.02 -3.84 8.90
C LYS A 23 3.15 -4.02 7.90
N LYS A 24 4.29 -3.38 8.15
CA LYS A 24 5.50 -3.63 7.36
C LYS A 24 6.04 -5.03 7.64
N SER A 25 6.24 -5.85 6.61
CA SER A 25 6.90 -7.15 6.74
C SER A 25 8.38 -6.96 7.13
N LYS A 26 8.98 -7.92 7.84
CA LYS A 26 10.36 -7.79 8.35
C LYS A 26 11.41 -7.81 7.22
N LEU A 27 11.87 -6.60 6.86
CA LEU A 27 13.08 -6.14 6.16
C LEU A 27 13.72 -6.97 5.01
N PHE A 28 13.62 -6.42 3.79
CA PHE A 28 14.77 -6.26 2.88
C PHE A 28 14.82 -4.79 2.45
N GLN A 29 15.98 -4.13 2.56
CA GLN A 29 16.12 -2.65 2.51
C GLN A 29 15.63 -1.97 1.21
N PHE A 30 15.46 -2.74 0.13
CA PHE A 30 15.13 -2.17 -1.19
C PHE A 30 13.67 -2.32 -1.60
N LYS A 31 12.91 -3.27 -1.02
CA LYS A 31 11.54 -3.58 -1.44
C LYS A 31 10.55 -3.32 -0.32
N THR A 32 9.52 -2.53 -0.61
CA THR A 32 8.41 -2.35 0.32
C THR A 32 7.53 -3.59 0.29
N GLN A 33 7.25 -4.15 1.45
CA GLN A 33 6.28 -5.22 1.61
C GLN A 33 5.38 -4.89 2.79
N LEU A 34 4.07 -4.88 2.55
CA LEU A 34 3.04 -4.66 3.55
C LEU A 34 2.14 -5.89 3.64
N ASP A 35 1.93 -6.34 4.86
CA ASP A 35 0.95 -7.36 5.21
C ASP A 35 -0.30 -6.65 5.73
N VAL A 36 -1.45 -6.90 5.12
CA VAL A 36 -2.73 -6.27 5.43
C VAL A 36 -3.69 -7.31 6.01
N PHE A 37 -4.31 -6.97 7.13
CA PHE A 37 -5.17 -7.84 7.91
C PHE A 37 -6.54 -7.19 8.10
N LEU A 38 -7.60 -7.91 7.78
CA LEU A 38 -8.98 -7.54 8.11
C LEU A 38 -9.25 -7.75 9.61
N PRO A 39 -10.26 -7.07 10.20
CA PRO A 39 -10.50 -7.09 11.64
C PRO A 39 -10.73 -8.47 12.23
N ASN A 40 -11.34 -9.38 11.45
CA ASN A 40 -11.65 -10.74 11.88
C ASN A 40 -10.46 -11.70 11.79
N ASN A 41 -9.32 -11.26 11.26
CA ASN A 41 -8.13 -12.07 11.10
C ASN A 41 -7.22 -11.94 12.34
N LYS A 42 -6.98 -13.06 13.02
CA LYS A 42 -6.15 -13.12 14.24
C LYS A 42 -4.63 -13.02 13.98
N GLY A 43 -4.21 -12.78 12.74
CA GLY A 43 -2.85 -12.42 12.38
C GLY A 43 -1.93 -13.59 12.02
N GLU A 44 -2.48 -14.76 11.66
CA GLU A 44 -1.68 -15.91 11.21
C GLU A 44 -1.20 -15.76 9.76
N VAL A 45 -2.09 -15.32 8.86
CA VAL A 45 -1.81 -15.13 7.43
C VAL A 45 -2.46 -13.82 6.99
N PRO A 46 -1.79 -12.94 6.24
CA PRO A 46 -2.41 -11.69 5.80
C PRO A 46 -3.50 -11.94 4.74
N ASP A 47 -4.56 -11.13 4.81
CA ASP A 47 -5.66 -11.15 3.84
C ASP A 47 -5.26 -10.52 2.51
N PHE A 48 -4.34 -9.55 2.56
CA PHE A 48 -3.75 -8.93 1.37
C PHE A 48 -2.26 -8.68 1.56
N LYS A 49 -1.51 -8.70 0.46
CA LYS A 49 -0.10 -8.33 0.45
C LYS A 49 0.16 -7.25 -0.58
N VAL A 50 0.94 -6.26 -0.17
CA VAL A 50 1.56 -5.32 -1.09
C VAL A 50 3.01 -5.74 -1.29
N LYS A 51 3.44 -5.88 -2.54
CA LYS A 51 4.82 -6.22 -2.91
C LYS A 51 5.38 -5.18 -3.89
N GLY A 52 6.68 -4.88 -3.76
CA GLY A 52 7.40 -3.95 -4.64
C GLY A 52 7.69 -2.60 -3.97
N GLY A 53 8.74 -1.90 -4.40
CA GLY A 53 9.06 -0.56 -3.88
C GLY A 53 8.30 0.57 -4.58
N TYR A 54 7.99 1.66 -3.87
CA TYR A 54 7.45 2.89 -4.47
C TYR A 54 8.42 3.48 -5.51
N GLY A 55 9.74 3.38 -5.25
CA GLY A 55 10.79 3.75 -6.20
C GLY A 55 11.13 2.68 -7.24
N GLU A 56 10.71 1.42 -7.04
CA GLU A 56 10.72 0.42 -8.12
C GLU A 56 9.49 0.72 -9.00
N SER A 57 9.62 0.64 -10.31
CA SER A 57 8.62 1.09 -11.29
C SER A 57 7.24 0.42 -11.21
N SER A 58 6.98 -0.45 -10.22
CA SER A 58 5.68 -1.08 -9.97
C SER A 58 5.49 -1.58 -8.53
N CYS A 59 4.37 -1.23 -7.89
CA CYS A 59 3.85 -1.89 -6.69
C CYS A 59 2.64 -2.75 -7.05
N SER A 60 2.55 -3.95 -6.49
CA SER A 60 1.44 -4.89 -6.74
C SER A 60 0.69 -5.17 -5.45
N ILE A 61 -0.64 -5.11 -5.51
CA ILE A 61 -1.55 -5.46 -4.41
C ILE A 61 -2.19 -6.81 -4.74
N LEU A 62 -2.00 -7.77 -3.85
CA LEU A 62 -2.32 -9.18 -4.02
C LEU A 62 -3.32 -9.67 -2.96
N LEU A 63 -4.13 -10.66 -3.32
CA LEU A 63 -4.99 -11.37 -2.37
C LEU A 63 -4.17 -12.36 -1.54
N GLY A 64 -3.96 -12.05 -0.27
CA GLY A 64 -3.15 -12.80 0.69
C GLY A 64 -1.79 -13.21 0.13
N ASP A 65 -1.47 -14.49 0.28
CA ASP A 65 -0.27 -15.12 -0.27
C ASP A 65 -0.45 -15.72 -1.68
N SER A 66 -1.60 -15.49 -2.30
CA SER A 66 -1.84 -15.94 -3.67
C SER A 66 -1.16 -15.04 -4.71
N ASN A 67 -1.12 -15.51 -5.96
CA ASN A 67 -0.70 -14.69 -7.11
C ASN A 67 -1.86 -13.91 -7.75
N THR A 68 -3.02 -13.84 -7.09
CA THR A 68 -4.18 -13.08 -7.59
C THR A 68 -3.93 -11.60 -7.38
N MET A 69 -3.80 -10.86 -8.49
CA MET A 69 -3.58 -9.42 -8.49
C MET A 69 -4.90 -8.66 -8.38
N LEU A 70 -4.95 -7.73 -7.42
CA LEU A 70 -6.11 -6.87 -7.16
C LEU A 70 -5.89 -5.46 -7.71
N ALA A 71 -4.65 -4.98 -7.64
CA ALA A 71 -4.25 -3.75 -8.29
C ALA A 71 -2.75 -3.74 -8.59
N GLN A 72 -2.37 -2.90 -9.56
CA GLN A 72 -0.99 -2.64 -9.92
C GLN A 72 -0.76 -1.14 -10.10
N MET A 73 0.15 -0.61 -9.29
CA MET A 73 0.70 0.73 -9.45
C MET A 73 1.83 0.68 -10.47
N HIS A 74 1.91 1.70 -11.32
CA HIS A 74 2.97 1.87 -12.29
C HIS A 74 3.41 3.34 -12.33
N ARG A 75 4.72 3.57 -12.34
CA ARG A 75 5.26 4.94 -12.46
C ARG A 75 5.19 5.37 -13.92
N LEU A 76 4.63 6.54 -14.18
CA LEU A 76 4.58 7.12 -15.53
C LEU A 76 5.89 7.87 -15.78
N HIS A 77 6.87 7.18 -16.39
CA HIS A 77 8.07 7.84 -16.88
C HIS A 77 7.74 8.60 -18.17
N SER A 78 7.52 9.91 -18.07
CA SER A 78 7.53 10.81 -19.22
C SER A 78 8.78 11.67 -19.15
N LEU A 79 9.41 11.96 -20.30
CA LEU A 79 10.56 12.89 -20.36
C LEU A 79 10.23 14.28 -19.77
N THR A 80 8.95 14.64 -19.74
CA THR A 80 8.43 15.86 -19.10
C THR A 80 8.37 15.77 -17.56
N THR A 81 8.12 14.60 -16.96
CA THR A 81 8.05 14.46 -15.48
C THR A 81 9.43 14.53 -14.83
N MET A 82 10.50 14.18 -15.55
CA MET A 82 11.89 14.38 -15.08
C MET A 82 12.30 15.86 -14.97
N ILE A 83 11.66 16.75 -15.74
CA ILE A 83 11.96 18.19 -15.76
C ILE A 83 11.09 18.96 -14.75
N LEU A 84 9.89 18.43 -14.45
CA LEU A 84 8.88 19.07 -13.61
C LEU A 84 8.86 18.58 -12.15
N ASP A 85 9.73 17.64 -11.79
CA ASP A 85 9.79 17.02 -10.45
C ASP A 85 8.42 16.55 -9.93
N SER A 86 7.55 16.14 -10.86
CA SER A 86 6.19 15.69 -10.55
C SER A 86 6.15 14.17 -10.70
N ASP A 87 6.13 13.46 -9.58
CA ASP A 87 5.98 12.01 -9.59
C ASP A 87 4.53 11.63 -9.95
N SER A 88 4.30 11.36 -11.24
CA SER A 88 3.04 10.85 -11.75
C SER A 88 3.02 9.32 -11.67
N PHE A 89 2.03 8.76 -10.99
CA PHE A 89 1.78 7.32 -10.96
C PHE A 89 0.35 7.02 -11.42
N GLY A 90 0.19 5.86 -12.07
CA GLY A 90 -1.10 5.28 -12.40
C GLY A 90 -1.36 4.05 -11.55
N VAL A 91 -2.63 3.77 -11.26
CA VAL A 91 -3.05 2.53 -10.57
C VAL A 91 -4.11 1.83 -11.42
N THR A 92 -3.80 0.61 -11.84
CA THR A 92 -4.76 -0.28 -12.48
C THR A 92 -5.44 -1.09 -11.39
N VAL A 93 -6.75 -0.95 -11.25
CA VAL A 93 -7.57 -1.72 -10.30
C VAL A 93 -8.35 -2.78 -11.07
N TYR A 94 -8.26 -4.03 -10.65
CA TYR A 94 -8.96 -5.14 -11.32
C TYR A 94 -10.46 -5.17 -10.96
N PRO A 95 -11.32 -5.78 -11.78
CA PRO A 95 -12.75 -5.85 -11.52
C PRO A 95 -13.09 -6.45 -10.15
N ASN A 96 -14.18 -5.96 -9.54
CA ASN A 96 -14.69 -6.40 -8.23
C ASN A 96 -13.78 -6.10 -7.03
N VAL A 97 -12.83 -5.17 -7.19
CA VAL A 97 -11.97 -4.67 -6.11
C VAL A 97 -12.48 -3.32 -5.64
N ASP A 98 -12.45 -3.09 -4.33
CA ASP A 98 -12.82 -1.82 -3.70
C ASP A 98 -11.75 -0.75 -3.97
N TYR A 99 -12.13 0.31 -4.68
CA TYR A 99 -11.22 1.40 -5.04
C TYR A 99 -10.75 2.21 -3.82
N ALA A 100 -11.62 2.42 -2.83
CA ALA A 100 -11.26 3.17 -1.62
C ALA A 100 -10.22 2.40 -0.79
N PHE A 101 -10.35 1.07 -0.71
CA PHE A 101 -9.33 0.20 -0.12
C PHE A 101 -7.98 0.34 -0.83
N ILE A 102 -7.97 0.31 -2.17
CA ILE A 102 -6.72 0.47 -2.94
C ILE A 102 -6.10 1.86 -2.72
N VAL A 103 -6.89 2.93 -2.76
CA VAL A 103 -6.41 4.30 -2.52
C VAL A 103 -5.84 4.44 -1.11
N ALA A 104 -6.49 3.86 -0.09
CA ALA A 104 -5.97 3.90 1.28
C ALA A 104 -4.59 3.21 1.39
N LEU A 105 -4.37 2.09 0.69
CA LEU A 105 -3.05 1.45 0.63
C LEU A 105 -2.01 2.31 -0.07
N VAL A 106 -2.39 3.04 -1.13
CA VAL A 106 -1.50 3.97 -1.83
C VAL A 106 -1.05 5.10 -0.92
N VAL A 107 -1.95 5.69 -0.13
CA VAL A 107 -1.60 6.73 0.85
C VAL A 107 -0.62 6.21 1.91
N ILE A 108 -0.84 5.00 2.42
CA ILE A 108 0.09 4.36 3.37
C ILE A 108 1.48 4.14 2.73
N LEU A 109 1.53 3.75 1.44
CA LEU A 109 2.79 3.59 0.72
C LEU A 109 3.53 4.91 0.52
N ASP A 110 2.81 5.99 0.23
CA ASP A 110 3.34 7.33 0.06
C ASP A 110 3.97 7.84 1.37
N GLU A 111 3.27 7.69 2.50
CA GLU A 111 3.80 8.01 3.83
C GLU A 111 5.09 7.24 4.14
N ILE A 112 5.12 5.93 3.85
CA ILE A 112 6.31 5.09 4.04
C ILE A 112 7.48 5.54 3.15
N ASN A 113 7.19 6.13 1.98
CA ASN A 113 8.20 6.62 1.06
C ASN A 113 8.77 7.97 1.49
N ALA A 114 7.92 8.93 1.89
CA ALA A 114 8.34 10.21 2.46
C ALA A 114 9.24 10.02 3.69
N ASP A 115 8.87 9.08 4.56
CA ASP A 115 9.69 8.66 5.70
C ASP A 115 11.12 8.19 5.33
N ARG A 116 11.35 7.73 4.09
CA ARG A 116 12.68 7.30 3.61
C ARG A 116 13.46 8.41 2.93
N SER A 117 12.79 9.41 2.33
CA SER A 117 13.47 10.56 1.71
C SER A 117 14.01 11.53 2.74
N GLY A 118 13.55 11.47 4.00
CA GLY A 118 13.99 12.36 5.07
C GLY A 118 13.42 13.77 4.93
N GLU A 119 12.31 13.89 4.20
CA GLU A 119 11.53 15.12 4.04
C GLU A 119 10.52 15.21 5.20
N ASP A 120 10.99 15.68 6.35
CA ASP A 120 10.16 16.19 7.45
C ASP A 120 10.15 17.74 7.42
#